data_AF-A0A7C5R191-F1
#
_entry.id   AF-A0A7C5R191-F1
#
_cell.length_a   1.000
_cell.length_b   1.000
_cell.length_c   1.000
_cell.angle_alpha   90.00
_cell.angle_beta   90.00
_cell.angle_gamma   90.00
#
_symmetry.space_group_name_H-M   'P 1'
#
loop_
_entity.id
_entity.type
_entity.pdbx_description
1 polymer ?
#
loop_
_entity_poly.entity_id
_entity_poly.type
_entity_poly.pdbx_seq_one_letter_code
_entity_poly.pdbx_strand_id
1 'polypeptide(L)'
;MQSAGRALWVIVYEGKQPPSEETCRTWLGHEERIVVVACAQRNVAQSLRTRWADRGDLGRRAFVIEFAERRLPIADGLADVVIWQGDQWNEQLRSELFRVAHPGATVSVVDRTWTAPRPPGSDDWSHPYHGPDNNPLSQDVHSEGPYLTQFLTEPWYVPMPEVTVASGGRLFKAFGHIALKKREWPWLNKLVAINGFNGLLLWSRDLMPGFNIHR
;
A
#
# COMPACT_ATOMS: atom_id res chain seq x y z
N MET A 1 14.39 13.89 -3.11
CA MET A 1 13.05 13.29 -2.99
C MET A 1 13.04 12.06 -3.89
N GLN A 2 13.39 10.89 -3.35
CA GLN A 2 13.46 9.65 -4.14
C GLN A 2 12.10 9.40 -4.78
N SER A 3 12.08 8.99 -6.04
CA SER A 3 10.86 8.64 -6.78
C SER A 3 10.08 7.62 -5.96
N ALA A 4 9.00 8.06 -5.31
CA ALA A 4 8.09 7.15 -4.65
C ALA A 4 7.58 6.19 -5.74
N GLY A 5 7.99 4.92 -5.66
CA GLY A 5 7.55 3.86 -6.55
C GLY A 5 6.06 3.59 -6.42
N ARG A 6 5.62 2.35 -6.66
CA ARG A 6 4.24 1.93 -6.37
C ARG A 6 3.85 2.31 -4.94
N ALA A 7 2.77 3.06 -4.81
CA ALA A 7 2.22 3.53 -3.54
C ALA A 7 0.73 3.86 -3.72
N LEU A 8 -0.05 3.72 -2.66
CA LEU A 8 -1.44 4.15 -2.58
C LEU A 8 -1.55 5.50 -1.89
N TRP A 9 -1.99 6.50 -2.64
CA TRP A 9 -2.25 7.84 -2.16
C TRP A 9 -3.74 8.03 -1.95
N VAL A 10 -4.12 8.48 -0.77
CA VAL A 10 -5.48 8.92 -0.44
C VAL A 10 -5.45 10.43 -0.30
N ILE A 11 -6.24 11.12 -1.12
CA ILE A 11 -6.33 12.57 -1.14
C ILE A 11 -7.75 12.93 -0.73
N VAL A 12 -7.87 13.69 0.34
CA VAL A 12 -9.16 14.18 0.83
C VAL A 12 -9.28 15.64 0.44
N TYR A 13 -10.21 15.93 -0.47
CA TYR A 13 -10.36 17.22 -1.12
C TYR A 13 -11.71 17.84 -0.78
N GLU A 14 -11.68 18.95 -0.03
CA GLU A 14 -12.87 19.72 0.37
C GLU A 14 -13.13 20.96 -0.49
N GLY A 15 -12.29 21.22 -1.50
CA GLY A 15 -12.44 22.37 -2.37
C GLY A 15 -13.81 22.39 -3.06
N LYS A 16 -14.41 23.58 -3.15
CA LYS A 16 -15.70 23.80 -3.82
C LYS A 16 -15.62 23.77 -5.35
N GLN A 17 -14.41 23.97 -5.87
CA GLN A 17 -14.11 23.96 -7.30
C GLN A 17 -13.22 22.77 -7.64
N PRO A 18 -13.29 22.24 -8.87
CA PRO A 18 -12.37 21.19 -9.29
C PRO A 18 -10.91 21.64 -9.17
N PRO A 19 -9.99 20.76 -8.74
CA PRO A 19 -8.57 21.10 -8.68
C PRO A 19 -8.02 21.41 -10.07
N SER A 20 -6.96 22.21 -10.11
CA SER A 20 -6.29 22.57 -11.36
C SER A 20 -5.72 21.32 -12.04
N GLU A 21 -5.42 21.47 -13.32
CA GLU A 21 -4.78 20.44 -14.12
C GLU A 21 -3.40 20.06 -13.57
N GLU A 22 -2.63 21.06 -13.14
CA GLU A 22 -1.30 20.86 -12.54
C GLU A 22 -1.38 20.09 -11.21
N THR A 23 -2.37 20.42 -10.36
CA THR A 23 -2.62 19.68 -9.13
C THR A 23 -2.95 18.22 -9.42
N CYS A 24 -3.81 17.95 -10.40
CA CYS A 24 -4.15 16.57 -10.80
C CYS A 24 -2.93 15.79 -11.31
N ARG A 25 -2.06 16.43 -12.10
CA ARG A 25 -0.80 15.82 -12.57
C ARG A 25 0.14 15.50 -11.41
N THR A 26 0.22 16.38 -10.43
CA THR A 26 1.03 16.18 -9.22
C THR A 26 0.54 14.99 -8.40
N TRP A 27 -0.78 14.86 -8.24
CA TRP A 27 -1.40 13.72 -7.56
C TRP A 27 -1.09 12.40 -8.25
N LEU A 28 -1.30 12.32 -9.57
CA LEU A 28 -1.01 11.12 -10.35
C LEU A 28 0.50 10.80 -10.34
N GLY A 29 1.35 11.80 -10.57
CA GLY A 29 2.81 11.65 -10.50
C GLY A 29 3.33 10.44 -11.29
N HIS A 30 4.08 9.57 -10.60
CA HIS A 30 4.69 8.35 -11.16
C HIS A 30 3.66 7.36 -11.70
N GLU A 31 3.88 6.71 -12.85
CA GLU A 31 2.89 5.89 -13.57
C GLU A 31 2.25 4.75 -12.78
N GLU A 32 2.99 4.18 -11.84
CA GLU A 32 2.53 3.05 -11.03
C GLU A 32 1.89 3.45 -9.69
N ARG A 33 1.72 4.75 -9.43
CA ARG A 33 1.01 5.23 -8.23
C ARG A 33 -0.49 5.01 -8.39
N ILE A 34 -1.12 4.49 -7.35
CA ILE A 34 -2.57 4.42 -7.21
C ILE A 34 -3.04 5.63 -6.41
N VAL A 35 -4.06 6.33 -6.88
CA VAL A 35 -4.61 7.53 -6.26
C VAL A 35 -6.11 7.34 -6.03
N VAL A 36 -6.54 7.53 -4.80
CA VAL A 36 -7.94 7.61 -4.41
C VAL A 36 -8.21 9.04 -3.97
N VAL A 37 -9.13 9.74 -4.63
CA VAL A 37 -9.56 11.08 -4.22
C VAL A 37 -10.93 11.00 -3.59
N ALA A 38 -11.00 11.27 -2.30
CA ALA A 38 -12.24 11.51 -1.58
C ALA A 38 -12.64 12.98 -1.75
N CYS A 39 -13.77 13.23 -2.41
CA CYS A 39 -14.29 14.57 -2.66
C CYS A 39 -15.50 14.90 -1.78
N ALA A 40 -15.49 16.05 -1.13
CA ALA A 40 -16.63 16.53 -0.34
C ALA A 40 -17.81 16.97 -1.22
N GLN A 41 -17.50 17.42 -2.43
CA GLN A 41 -18.45 18.04 -3.34
C GLN A 41 -18.71 17.14 -4.54
N ARG A 42 -19.98 16.81 -4.78
CA ARG A 42 -20.38 15.88 -5.86
C ARG A 42 -20.01 16.39 -7.26
N ASN A 43 -20.12 17.70 -7.50
CA ASN A 43 -19.71 18.32 -8.77
C ASN A 43 -18.19 18.17 -9.01
N VAL A 44 -17.38 18.29 -7.97
CA VAL A 44 -15.93 18.09 -8.05
C VAL A 44 -15.59 16.63 -8.33
N ALA A 45 -16.24 15.70 -7.61
CA ALA A 45 -16.10 14.27 -7.85
C ALA A 45 -16.42 13.91 -9.31
N GLN A 46 -17.54 14.42 -9.83
CA GLN A 46 -17.96 14.17 -11.21
C GLN A 46 -16.97 14.77 -12.23
N SER A 47 -16.46 15.98 -11.98
CA SER A 47 -15.47 16.61 -12.86
C SER A 47 -14.17 15.81 -12.93
N LEU A 48 -13.67 15.32 -11.80
CA LEU A 48 -12.48 14.46 -11.75
C LEU A 48 -12.71 13.12 -12.46
N ARG A 49 -13.87 12.49 -12.25
CA ARG A 49 -14.23 11.25 -12.94
C ARG A 49 -14.21 11.43 -14.45
N THR A 50 -14.87 12.46 -14.99
CA THR A 50 -14.84 12.74 -16.43
C THR A 50 -13.42 12.98 -16.93
N ARG A 51 -12.67 13.87 -16.27
CA ARG A 51 -11.30 14.21 -16.68
C ARG A 51 -10.36 13.00 -16.72
N TRP A 52 -10.45 12.11 -15.73
CA TRP A 52 -9.60 10.92 -15.66
C TRP A 52 -10.11 9.75 -16.49
N ALA A 53 -11.41 9.69 -16.79
CA ALA A 53 -11.95 8.78 -17.78
C ALA A 53 -11.44 9.13 -19.19
N ASP A 54 -11.45 10.41 -19.56
CA ASP A 54 -10.96 10.89 -20.86
C ASP A 54 -9.47 10.57 -21.08
N ARG A 55 -8.71 10.36 -20.00
CA ARG A 55 -7.29 9.96 -20.03
C ARG A 55 -7.04 8.46 -19.92
N GLY A 56 -8.07 7.68 -19.61
CA GLY A 56 -7.92 6.25 -19.32
C GLY A 56 -7.23 5.93 -17.99
N ASP A 57 -7.20 6.88 -17.05
CA ASP A 57 -6.63 6.68 -15.70
C ASP A 57 -7.68 6.20 -14.70
N LEU A 58 -8.94 6.61 -14.88
CA LEU A 58 -10.05 6.25 -13.98
C LEU A 58 -10.26 4.73 -14.00
N GLY A 59 -10.31 4.12 -12.81
CA GLY A 59 -10.52 2.68 -12.63
C GLY A 59 -9.26 1.83 -12.85
N ARG A 60 -8.21 2.38 -13.45
CA ARG A 60 -6.92 1.72 -13.62
C ARG A 60 -5.96 2.06 -12.47
N ARG A 61 -5.84 3.35 -12.17
CA ARG A 61 -4.92 3.87 -11.16
C ARG A 61 -5.44 5.08 -10.41
N ALA A 62 -6.51 5.70 -10.91
CA ALA A 62 -7.19 6.80 -10.27
C ALA A 62 -8.61 6.37 -9.91
N PHE A 63 -9.03 6.66 -8.69
CA PHE A 63 -10.37 6.36 -8.17
C PHE A 63 -10.92 7.62 -7.50
N VAL A 64 -12.21 7.88 -7.67
CA VAL A 64 -12.86 9.08 -7.11
C VAL A 64 -14.08 8.66 -6.33
N ILE A 65 -14.03 8.87 -5.02
CA ILE A 65 -15.09 8.56 -4.08
C ILE A 65 -15.69 9.87 -3.56
N GLU A 66 -16.99 9.83 -3.27
CA GLU A 66 -17.66 10.93 -2.56
C GLU A 66 -17.53 10.68 -1.06
N PHE A 67 -17.26 11.73 -0.29
CA PHE A 67 -17.34 11.67 1.17
C PHE A 67 -18.19 12.85 1.65
N ALA A 68 -19.25 12.57 2.41
CA ALA A 68 -20.09 13.60 3.01
C ALA A 68 -20.02 13.58 4.55
N GLU A 69 -19.38 12.56 5.10
CA GLU A 69 -19.31 12.28 6.52
C GLU A 69 -17.88 12.43 7.05
N ARG A 70 -17.73 12.33 8.36
CA ARG A 70 -16.41 12.37 9.03
C ARG A 70 -15.64 11.06 8.95
N ARG A 71 -16.11 10.09 8.16
CA ARG A 71 -15.46 8.79 7.95
C ARG A 71 -15.30 8.53 6.45
N LEU A 72 -14.07 8.34 6.03
CA LEU A 72 -13.69 7.95 4.68
C LEU A 72 -14.12 6.50 4.42
N PRO A 73 -14.72 6.20 3.26
CA PRO A 73 -15.08 4.83 2.88
C PRO A 73 -13.83 4.09 2.37
N ILE A 74 -12.80 4.03 3.21
CA ILE A 74 -11.51 3.40 2.98
C ILE A 74 -11.19 2.55 4.21
N ALA A 75 -10.68 1.35 3.99
CA ALA A 75 -10.27 0.44 5.05
C ALA A 75 -9.18 1.05 5.96
N ASP A 76 -9.10 0.54 7.18
CA ASP A 76 -8.07 0.88 8.14
C ASP A 76 -6.69 0.45 7.60
N GLY A 77 -5.65 1.27 7.83
CA GLY A 77 -4.26 0.91 7.59
C GLY A 77 -3.92 0.62 6.13
N LEU A 78 -4.55 1.29 5.17
CA LEU A 78 -4.40 0.97 3.74
C LEU A 78 -3.42 1.90 3.01
N ALA A 79 -3.42 3.20 3.30
CA ALA A 79 -2.75 4.20 2.48
C ALA A 79 -1.28 4.41 2.87
N ASP A 80 -0.39 4.50 1.87
CA ASP A 80 1.02 4.87 2.04
C ASP A 80 1.18 6.38 2.27
N VAL A 81 0.28 7.17 1.67
CA VAL A 81 0.22 8.62 1.84
C VAL A 81 -1.23 9.06 1.97
N VAL A 82 -1.54 9.84 3.00
CA VAL A 82 -2.84 10.50 3.19
C VAL A 82 -2.63 12.00 3.16
N ILE A 83 -3.31 12.69 2.25
CA ILE A 83 -3.23 14.15 2.09
C ILE A 83 -4.59 14.77 2.37
N TRP A 84 -4.63 15.71 3.31
CA TRP A 84 -5.79 16.55 3.54
C TRP A 84 -5.66 17.90 2.84
N GLN A 85 -6.67 18.23 2.04
CA GLN A 85 -6.85 19.52 1.37
C GLN A 85 -8.23 20.09 1.69
N GLY A 86 -8.38 20.56 2.92
CA GLY A 86 -9.56 21.27 3.40
C GLY A 86 -9.20 22.29 4.46
N ASP A 87 -10.16 23.13 4.82
CA ASP A 87 -9.93 24.28 5.69
C ASP A 87 -9.99 23.93 7.18
N GLN A 88 -10.69 22.84 7.52
CA GLN A 88 -10.95 22.46 8.90
C GLN A 88 -9.94 21.41 9.37
N TRP A 89 -9.33 21.65 10.53
CA TRP A 89 -8.48 20.69 11.23
C TRP A 89 -8.98 20.47 12.65
N ASN A 90 -9.28 19.23 13.01
CA ASN A 90 -9.69 18.83 14.35
C ASN A 90 -9.21 17.40 14.68
N GLU A 91 -9.35 17.00 15.94
CA GLU A 91 -8.85 15.70 16.41
C GLU A 91 -9.58 14.51 15.79
N GLN A 92 -10.87 14.66 15.46
CA GLN A 92 -11.63 13.59 14.80
C GLN A 92 -11.11 13.36 13.39
N LEU A 93 -10.86 14.42 12.62
CA LEU A 93 -10.25 14.33 11.31
C LEU A 93 -8.85 13.73 11.41
N ARG A 94 -8.03 14.20 12.36
CA ARG A 94 -6.70 13.62 12.61
C ARG A 94 -6.81 12.11 12.82
N SER A 95 -7.68 11.67 13.74
CA SER A 95 -7.90 10.25 14.02
C SER A 95 -8.29 9.48 12.76
N GLU A 96 -9.14 10.06 11.92
CA GLU A 96 -9.60 9.43 10.68
C GLU A 96 -8.50 9.30 9.62
N LEU A 97 -7.68 10.34 9.42
CA LEU A 97 -6.55 10.27 8.48
C LEU A 97 -5.50 9.26 8.94
N PHE A 98 -5.25 9.18 10.25
CA PHE A 98 -4.34 8.19 10.82
C PHE A 98 -4.93 6.77 10.82
N ARG A 99 -6.26 6.61 10.91
CA ARG A 99 -6.93 5.31 10.73
C ARG A 99 -6.68 4.74 9.35
N VAL A 100 -6.79 5.56 8.30
CA VAL A 100 -6.61 5.13 6.90
C VAL A 100 -5.13 4.92 6.55
N ALA A 101 -4.22 5.62 7.19
CA ALA A 101 -2.79 5.50 6.98
C ALA A 101 -2.25 4.20 7.60
N HIS A 102 -1.45 3.43 6.84
CA HIS A 102 -0.79 2.26 7.41
C HIS A 102 0.39 2.65 8.31
N PRO A 103 0.88 1.78 9.22
CA PRO A 103 2.08 2.04 10.00
C PRO A 103 3.29 2.45 9.14
N GLY A 104 3.91 3.58 9.45
CA GLY A 104 5.02 4.16 8.68
C GLY A 104 4.59 5.01 7.47
N ALA A 105 3.30 5.11 7.16
CA ALA A 105 2.76 5.96 6.10
C ALA A 105 2.90 7.45 6.42
N THR A 106 2.86 8.28 5.38
CA THR A 106 2.91 9.74 5.51
C THR A 106 1.49 10.31 5.61
N VAL A 107 1.23 11.11 6.63
CA VAL A 107 -0.01 11.91 6.73
C VAL A 107 0.37 13.38 6.57
N SER A 108 -0.22 14.08 5.61
CA SER A 108 0.11 15.47 5.28
C SER A 108 -1.12 16.36 5.29
N VAL A 109 -1.00 17.52 5.91
CA VAL A 109 -2.03 18.56 6.01
C VAL A 109 -1.36 19.90 5.75
N VAL A 110 -1.63 20.52 4.60
CA VAL A 110 -1.00 21.79 4.20
C VAL A 110 0.53 21.70 4.35
N ASP A 111 1.14 22.42 5.30
CA ASP A 111 2.58 22.49 5.53
C ASP A 111 3.08 21.55 6.66
N ARG A 112 2.20 20.68 7.17
CA ARG A 112 2.53 19.75 8.25
C ARG A 112 2.51 18.32 7.75
N THR A 113 3.51 17.57 8.17
CA THR A 113 3.66 16.17 7.81
C THR A 113 3.96 15.35 9.05
N TRP A 114 3.36 14.17 9.14
CA TRP A 114 3.58 13.19 10.19
C TRP A 114 3.83 11.83 9.56
N THR A 115 4.46 10.95 10.35
CA THR A 115 4.55 9.52 10.04
C THR A 115 3.58 8.78 10.96
N ALA A 116 2.71 7.95 10.40
CA ALA A 116 1.81 7.10 11.17
C ALA A 116 2.64 6.14 12.04
N PRO A 117 2.39 6.07 13.36
CA PRO A 117 3.22 5.27 14.25
C PRO A 117 3.05 3.77 14.00
N ARG A 118 4.11 3.00 14.26
CA ARG A 118 3.99 1.55 14.38
C ARG A 118 3.30 1.20 15.70
N PRO A 119 2.26 0.36 15.69
CA PRO A 119 1.61 -0.08 16.93
C PRO A 119 2.63 -0.79 17.85
N PRO A 120 2.63 -0.47 19.16
CA PRO A 120 3.45 -1.19 20.13
C PRO A 120 3.07 -2.67 20.19
N GLY A 121 4.07 -3.56 20.20
CA GLY A 121 3.85 -5.01 20.21
C GLY A 121 3.67 -5.64 18.82
N SER A 122 3.79 -4.85 17.73
CA SER A 122 3.94 -5.40 16.38
C SER A 122 5.31 -6.03 16.20
N ASP A 123 5.37 -7.25 15.67
CA ASP A 123 6.61 -8.03 15.57
C ASP A 123 7.21 -8.00 14.15
N ASP A 124 8.48 -8.38 14.03
CA ASP A 124 9.19 -8.59 12.76
C ASP A 124 9.65 -10.05 12.63
N TRP A 125 9.19 -10.73 11.58
CA TRP A 125 9.66 -12.05 11.15
C TRP A 125 10.80 -11.89 10.15
N SER A 126 12.00 -11.57 10.64
CA SER A 126 13.16 -11.20 9.81
C SER A 126 13.94 -12.38 9.21
N HIS A 127 13.77 -13.59 9.74
CA HIS A 127 14.46 -14.81 9.33
C HIS A 127 13.46 -15.91 8.94
N PRO A 128 13.87 -16.97 8.20
CA PRO A 128 12.98 -18.09 7.88
C PRO A 128 12.30 -18.72 9.12
N TYR A 129 13.00 -18.74 10.25
CA TYR A 129 12.51 -19.21 11.55
C TYR A 129 12.29 -18.05 12.52
N HIS A 130 11.63 -16.99 12.07
CA HIS A 130 11.30 -15.76 12.79
C HIS A 130 12.51 -14.86 13.11
N GLY A 131 13.39 -15.31 14.00
CA GLY A 131 14.53 -14.56 14.50
C GLY A 131 15.87 -15.29 14.34
N PRO A 132 16.98 -14.65 14.78
CA PRO A 132 18.31 -15.26 14.75
C PRO A 132 18.48 -16.44 15.72
N ASP A 133 17.53 -16.65 16.63
CA ASP A 133 17.49 -17.77 17.57
C ASP A 133 16.88 -19.05 16.97
N ASN A 134 16.38 -18.99 15.74
CA ASN A 134 15.63 -20.06 15.07
C ASN A 134 14.41 -20.56 15.87
N ASN A 135 13.78 -19.70 16.68
CA ASN A 135 12.56 -20.05 17.39
C ASN A 135 11.34 -19.53 16.59
N PRO A 136 10.52 -20.41 15.97
CA PRO A 136 9.43 -19.99 15.09
C PRO A 136 8.19 -19.52 15.88
N LEU A 137 8.38 -18.55 16.79
CA LEU A 137 7.35 -18.02 17.66
C LEU A 137 7.31 -16.49 17.56
N SER A 138 6.23 -15.96 16.99
CA SER A 138 5.96 -14.53 16.96
C SER A 138 5.64 -13.98 18.35
N GLN A 139 6.09 -12.76 18.63
CA GLN A 139 5.73 -11.94 19.78
C GLN A 139 4.63 -10.91 19.45
N ASP A 140 4.04 -10.99 18.24
CA ASP A 140 3.01 -10.06 17.80
C ASP A 140 1.76 -10.15 18.68
N VAL A 141 1.30 -8.99 19.18
CA VAL A 141 0.12 -8.90 20.06
C VAL A 141 -1.16 -8.51 19.33
N HIS A 142 -1.12 -8.29 18.01
CA HIS A 142 -2.26 -7.82 17.21
C HIS A 142 -2.90 -8.93 16.38
N SER A 143 -2.17 -10.02 16.12
CA SER A 143 -2.69 -11.21 15.45
C SER A 143 -3.62 -12.00 16.39
N GLU A 144 -4.84 -11.49 16.56
CA GLU A 144 -5.90 -12.10 17.37
C GLU A 144 -7.08 -12.58 16.51
N GLY A 145 -7.85 -13.54 17.02
CA GLY A 145 -9.05 -14.03 16.33
C GLY A 145 -10.20 -13.00 16.35
N PRO A 146 -11.13 -13.03 15.37
CA PRO A 146 -11.18 -13.95 14.25
C PRO A 146 -10.21 -13.52 13.14
N TYR A 147 -9.36 -14.44 12.69
CA TYR A 147 -8.37 -14.18 11.64
C TYR A 147 -9.08 -13.96 10.30
N LEU A 148 -9.29 -12.70 9.94
CA LEU A 148 -9.91 -12.29 8.68
C LEU A 148 -8.85 -11.96 7.64
N THR A 149 -9.18 -12.21 6.36
CA THR A 149 -8.32 -11.81 5.24
C THR A 149 -8.34 -10.29 5.11
N GLN A 150 -7.17 -9.65 5.23
CA GLN A 150 -7.04 -8.19 5.07
C GLN A 150 -7.00 -7.78 3.60
N PHE A 151 -6.23 -8.50 2.78
CA PHE A 151 -6.12 -8.27 1.35
C PHE A 151 -5.70 -9.53 0.61
N LEU A 152 -5.90 -9.49 -0.69
CA LEU A 152 -5.49 -10.47 -1.67
C LEU A 152 -4.74 -9.70 -2.75
N THR A 153 -3.55 -10.12 -3.13
CA THR A 153 -2.72 -9.39 -4.10
C THR A 153 -1.90 -10.33 -4.99
N GLU A 154 -1.46 -9.78 -6.12
CA GLU A 154 -0.53 -10.47 -7.01
C GLU A 154 0.86 -10.67 -6.37
N PRO A 155 1.56 -11.75 -6.75
CA PRO A 155 1.09 -12.81 -7.66
C PRO A 155 0.14 -13.83 -7.04
N TRP A 156 -0.91 -14.17 -7.79
CA TRP A 156 -1.90 -15.20 -7.39
C TRP A 156 -1.36 -16.63 -7.46
N TYR A 157 -0.36 -16.85 -8.33
CA TYR A 157 0.23 -18.16 -8.58
C TYR A 157 1.74 -18.03 -8.68
N VAL A 158 2.45 -18.79 -7.83
CA VAL A 158 3.90 -18.71 -7.67
C VAL A 158 4.54 -20.10 -7.74
N PRO A 159 5.80 -20.20 -8.20
CA PRO A 159 6.51 -21.48 -8.20
C PRO A 159 6.93 -21.86 -6.79
N MET A 160 7.03 -23.16 -6.55
CA MET A 160 7.70 -23.72 -5.37
C MET A 160 9.15 -24.10 -5.72
N PRO A 161 10.10 -23.99 -4.77
CA PRO A 161 9.92 -23.54 -3.37
C PRO A 161 9.80 -22.01 -3.21
N GLU A 162 9.28 -21.60 -2.05
CA GLU A 162 9.16 -20.19 -1.64
C GLU A 162 9.64 -20.03 -0.19
N VAL A 163 10.34 -18.92 0.08
CA VAL A 163 10.59 -18.42 1.44
C VAL A 163 10.02 -17.02 1.56
N THR A 164 9.28 -16.78 2.65
CA THR A 164 8.72 -15.46 3.00
C THR A 164 9.27 -15.00 4.34
N VAL A 165 9.63 -13.72 4.42
CA VAL A 165 9.92 -13.01 5.68
C VAL A 165 9.11 -11.71 5.71
N ALA A 166 8.79 -11.21 6.90
CA ALA A 166 7.97 -10.02 7.10
C ALA A 166 8.68 -9.07 8.07
N SER A 167 9.19 -7.93 7.59
CA SER A 167 9.91 -6.99 8.46
C SER A 167 9.79 -5.56 7.96
N GLY A 168 9.70 -4.61 8.90
CA GLY A 168 9.66 -3.18 8.58
C GLY A 168 8.48 -2.79 7.69
N GLY A 169 7.32 -3.41 7.93
CA GLY A 169 6.08 -3.16 7.18
C GLY A 169 6.06 -3.74 5.76
N ARG A 170 6.96 -4.68 5.44
CA ARG A 170 7.09 -5.29 4.12
C ARG A 170 7.14 -6.80 4.22
N LEU A 171 6.55 -7.47 3.23
CA LEU A 171 6.76 -8.88 2.97
C LEU A 171 7.85 -9.00 1.91
N PHE A 172 8.84 -9.84 2.16
CA PHE A 172 9.84 -10.21 1.17
C PHE A 172 9.65 -11.69 0.82
N LYS A 173 9.44 -11.96 -0.47
CA LYS A 173 9.23 -13.33 -0.97
C LYS A 173 10.30 -13.67 -1.99
N ALA A 174 10.93 -14.81 -1.81
CA ALA A 174 11.92 -15.33 -2.73
C ALA A 174 11.41 -16.64 -3.34
N PHE A 175 11.38 -16.69 -4.67
CA PHE A 175 10.79 -17.79 -5.44
C PHE A 175 11.87 -18.59 -6.16
N GLY A 176 11.82 -19.91 -6.06
CA GLY A 176 12.88 -20.81 -6.51
C GLY A 176 12.44 -21.90 -7.47
N HIS A 177 13.40 -22.74 -7.82
CA HIS A 177 13.23 -23.86 -8.73
C HIS A 177 13.31 -25.20 -7.97
N ILE A 178 12.33 -26.09 -8.14
CA ILE A 178 12.46 -27.49 -7.70
C ILE A 178 13.42 -28.21 -8.66
N ALA A 179 14.48 -28.81 -8.14
CA ALA A 179 15.57 -29.39 -8.93
C ALA A 179 15.15 -30.47 -9.96
N LEU A 180 13.93 -31.03 -9.83
CA LEU A 180 13.51 -32.22 -10.58
C LEU A 180 12.85 -31.93 -11.94
N LYS A 181 12.37 -30.71 -12.22
CA LYS A 181 11.68 -30.38 -13.48
C LYS A 181 11.88 -28.92 -13.87
N LYS A 182 12.26 -28.65 -15.14
CA LYS A 182 12.28 -27.28 -15.68
C LYS A 182 10.88 -26.68 -15.61
N ARG A 183 10.71 -25.62 -14.82
CA ARG A 183 9.46 -24.88 -14.69
C ARG A 183 9.64 -23.51 -15.32
N GLU A 184 8.83 -23.19 -16.33
CA GLU A 184 8.84 -21.86 -16.94
C GLU A 184 7.69 -21.06 -16.34
N TRP A 185 7.96 -20.37 -15.23
CA TRP A 185 6.99 -19.53 -14.53
C TRP A 185 7.50 -18.09 -14.54
N PRO A 186 6.63 -17.08 -14.78
CA PRO A 186 7.05 -15.69 -14.77
C PRO A 186 7.73 -15.25 -13.48
N TRP A 187 7.43 -15.91 -12.36
CA TRP A 187 7.96 -15.60 -11.02
C TRP A 187 9.17 -16.43 -10.62
N LEU A 188 9.63 -17.35 -11.47
CA LEU A 188 10.79 -18.18 -11.15
C LEU A 188 12.04 -17.32 -10.95
N ASN A 189 12.83 -17.64 -9.91
CA ASN A 189 14.06 -16.92 -9.57
C ASN A 189 13.82 -15.41 -9.39
N LYS A 190 12.78 -15.03 -8.65
CA LYS A 190 12.53 -13.62 -8.30
C LYS A 190 12.52 -13.43 -6.78
N LEU A 191 13.05 -12.28 -6.36
CA LEU A 191 12.84 -11.70 -5.05
C LEU A 191 11.91 -10.50 -5.21
N VAL A 192 10.85 -10.45 -4.42
CA VAL A 192 9.89 -9.35 -4.44
C VAL A 192 9.76 -8.74 -3.06
N ALA A 193 9.48 -7.44 -3.03
CA ALA A 193 8.98 -6.76 -1.84
C ALA A 193 7.55 -6.32 -2.06
N ILE A 194 6.70 -6.59 -1.09
CA ILE A 194 5.28 -6.26 -1.07
C ILE A 194 5.02 -5.43 0.19
N ASN A 195 4.18 -4.40 0.10
CA ASN A 195 3.72 -3.67 1.27
C ASN A 195 2.88 -4.61 2.15
N GLY A 196 3.27 -4.77 3.41
CA GLY A 196 2.65 -5.72 4.34
C GLY A 196 1.24 -5.34 4.78
N PHE A 197 0.78 -4.13 4.49
CA PHE A 197 -0.51 -3.60 4.95
C PHE A 197 -1.57 -3.52 3.85
N ASN A 198 -1.16 -3.31 2.60
CA ASN A 198 -2.10 -3.17 1.49
C ASN A 198 -1.82 -4.10 0.30
N GLY A 199 -0.76 -4.91 0.38
CA GLY A 199 -0.42 -5.89 -0.65
C GLY A 199 0.16 -5.30 -1.93
N LEU A 200 0.48 -4.00 -2.00
CA LEU A 200 1.11 -3.44 -3.19
C LEU A 200 2.49 -4.06 -3.42
N LEU A 201 2.72 -4.65 -4.60
CA LEU A 201 4.05 -5.04 -5.04
C LEU A 201 4.91 -3.77 -5.18
N LEU A 202 5.93 -3.62 -4.34
CA LEU A 202 6.77 -2.42 -4.30
C LEU A 202 7.89 -2.47 -5.35
N TRP A 203 8.54 -3.64 -5.45
CA TRP A 203 9.56 -3.91 -6.45
C TRP A 203 9.76 -5.41 -6.63
N SER A 204 10.41 -5.78 -7.74
CA SER A 204 10.87 -7.13 -8.01
C SER A 204 12.31 -7.10 -8.51
N ARG A 205 13.06 -8.16 -8.23
CA ARG A 205 14.44 -8.34 -8.65
C ARG A 205 14.67 -9.79 -9.06
N ASP A 206 15.35 -10.00 -10.17
CA ASP A 206 15.79 -11.33 -10.56
C ASP A 206 16.89 -11.86 -9.63
N LEU A 207 16.79 -13.13 -9.29
CA LEU A 207 17.80 -13.89 -8.59
C LEU A 207 18.68 -14.62 -9.60
N MET A 208 19.92 -14.88 -9.20
CA MET A 208 20.83 -15.67 -10.02
C MET A 208 20.24 -17.07 -10.27
N PRO A 209 20.27 -17.58 -11.51
CA PRO A 209 19.86 -18.95 -11.79
C PRO A 209 20.58 -19.95 -10.88
N GLY A 210 19.84 -20.90 -10.32
CA GLY A 210 20.38 -21.89 -9.39
C GLY A 210 20.48 -21.43 -7.93
N PHE A 211 20.02 -20.22 -7.59
CA PHE A 211 19.89 -19.79 -6.20
C PHE A 211 18.97 -20.75 -5.44
N ASN A 212 19.51 -21.43 -4.43
CA ASN A 212 18.76 -22.38 -3.64
C ASN A 212 17.92 -21.63 -2.59
N ILE A 213 16.60 -21.64 -2.77
CA ILE A 213 15.64 -20.95 -1.90
C ILE A 213 15.28 -21.77 -0.66
N HIS A 214 15.29 -23.10 -0.77
CA HIS A 214 14.86 -23.99 0.29
C HIS A 214 15.62 -25.30 0.22
N ARG A 215 16.13 -25.76 1.36
CA ARG A 215 16.87 -27.02 1.51
C ARG A 215 15.97 -28.22 1.29
#